data_AF-A0A0N0TBE7-F1
#
_entry.id   AF-A0A0N0TBE7-F1
#
_cell.length_a   1.000
_cell.length_b   1.000
_cell.length_c   1.000
_cell.angle_alpha   90.00
_cell.angle_beta   90.00
_cell.angle_gamma   90.00
#
_symmetry.space_group_name_H-M   'P 1'
#
loop_
_entity.id
_entity.type
_entity.pdbx_description
1 polymer ?
#
loop_
_entity_poly.entity_id
_entity_poly.type
_entity_poly.pdbx_seq_one_letter_code
_entity_poly.pdbx_strand_id
1 'polypeptide(L)'
;MCRQVFGFRLAMIVVSAPAALLNAAPGLGTRLAGAAVVVTVMVSYVLFRDWERFGPLLLRHPVLLAADTLFGSFLLISAGPDTTLAYVSVCTPLLAGLVYSWRGAACFASLQSLILLLVHATLKAGRHAPVAESLLLPGLCVIAGAMGSTLRNLMLRFGAATQALTTVQARLAVAEAVSAERARLAREMHDSVAKTLYGVALAADGLAATASAPAPDPARVREQAELVSRSARRAAAESRELLTDLRRDQPGETPFWQELSYRAADFTRRTGLRVDTPVPRPALPP
;
A
#
# COMPACT_ATOMS: atom_id res chain seq x y z
N MET A 1 -6.47 15.49 1.36
CA MET A 1 -6.89 16.36 0.24
C MET A 1 -8.37 16.71 0.29
N CYS A 2 -9.34 15.81 0.09
CA CYS A 2 -10.78 16.20 0.11
C CYS A 2 -11.20 16.91 1.42
N ARG A 3 -10.79 16.39 2.58
CA ARG A 3 -11.01 17.04 3.89
C ARG A 3 -10.44 18.46 3.94
N GLN A 4 -9.26 18.71 3.37
CA GLN A 4 -8.66 20.05 3.35
C GLN A 4 -9.47 21.02 2.47
N VAL A 5 -10.06 20.54 1.37
CA VAL A 5 -10.94 21.36 0.53
C VAL A 5 -12.21 21.75 1.29
N PHE A 6 -12.81 20.85 2.07
CA PHE A 6 -13.95 21.21 2.95
C PHE A 6 -13.57 22.19 4.05
N GLY A 7 -12.38 22.04 4.65
CA GLY A 7 -11.86 23.00 5.62
C GLY A 7 -11.64 24.39 5.02
N PHE A 8 -11.04 24.46 3.83
CA PHE A 8 -10.87 25.70 3.08
C PHE A 8 -12.22 26.36 2.73
N ARG A 9 -13.18 25.54 2.28
CA ARG A 9 -14.55 25.99 1.98
C ARG A 9 -15.23 26.60 3.21
N LEU A 10 -15.08 25.97 4.37
CA LEU A 10 -15.66 26.45 5.63
C LEU A 10 -15.02 27.78 6.06
N ALA A 11 -13.70 27.90 5.97
CA ALA A 11 -12.99 29.15 6.25
C ALA A 11 -13.45 30.29 5.30
N MET A 12 -13.57 30.00 4.00
CA MET A 12 -14.06 30.95 3.00
C MET A 12 -15.48 31.42 3.33
N ILE A 13 -16.39 30.51 3.70
CA ILE A 13 -17.77 30.89 4.07
C ILE A 13 -17.78 31.76 5.33
N VAL A 14 -17.00 31.41 6.36
CA VAL A 14 -16.93 32.21 7.61
C VAL A 14 -16.43 33.63 7.35
N VAL A 15 -15.45 33.81 6.46
CA VAL A 15 -14.92 35.13 6.11
C VAL A 15 -15.89 35.93 5.22
N SER A 16 -16.62 35.27 4.32
CA SER A 16 -17.49 35.93 3.34
C SER A 16 -18.94 36.15 3.81
N ALA A 17 -19.43 35.35 4.76
CA ALA A 17 -20.80 35.43 5.26
C ALA A 17 -21.18 36.79 5.86
N PRO A 18 -20.35 37.48 6.67
CA PRO A 18 -20.70 38.78 7.23
C PRO A 18 -20.92 39.84 6.14
N ALA A 19 -20.02 39.90 5.16
CA ALA A 19 -20.12 40.85 4.05
C ALA A 19 -21.32 40.57 3.14
N ALA A 20 -21.67 39.30 2.95
CA ALA A 20 -22.85 38.93 2.16
C ALA A 20 -24.17 39.22 2.90
N LEU A 21 -24.23 39.00 4.21
CA LEU A 21 -25.41 39.31 5.04
C LEU A 21 -25.66 40.82 5.12
N LEU A 22 -24.60 41.63 5.15
CA LEU A 22 -24.71 43.10 5.14
C LEU A 22 -25.18 43.67 3.80
N ASN A 23 -24.85 43.02 2.69
CA ASN A 23 -25.23 43.47 1.34
C ASN A 23 -26.56 42.85 0.84
N ALA A 24 -27.14 41.90 1.56
CA ALA A 24 -28.39 41.26 1.17
C ALA A 24 -29.60 42.19 1.39
N ALA A 25 -30.56 42.16 0.45
CA ALA A 25 -31.75 43.01 0.51
C ALA A 25 -32.53 42.84 1.83
N PRO A 26 -33.05 43.93 2.43
CA PRO A 26 -33.76 43.85 3.71
C PRO A 26 -35.06 43.05 3.57
N GLY A 27 -35.32 42.11 4.51
CA GLY A 27 -36.57 41.36 4.62
C GLY A 27 -36.41 39.83 4.53
N LEU A 28 -37.16 39.18 3.64
CA LEU A 28 -37.16 37.71 3.49
C LEU A 28 -35.89 37.18 2.82
N GLY A 29 -35.25 37.95 1.93
CA GLY A 29 -34.02 37.56 1.23
C GLY A 29 -32.83 37.34 2.17
N THR A 30 -32.68 38.22 3.17
CA THR A 30 -31.64 38.10 4.22
C THR A 30 -31.84 36.86 5.08
N ARG A 31 -33.08 36.50 5.43
CA ARG A 31 -33.40 35.29 6.20
C ARG A 31 -33.11 34.01 5.41
N LEU A 32 -33.48 33.98 4.14
CA LEU A 32 -33.21 32.84 3.25
C LEU A 32 -31.72 32.68 2.97
N ALA A 33 -31.00 33.78 2.74
CA ALA A 33 -29.55 33.77 2.58
C ALA A 33 -28.85 33.27 3.85
N GLY A 34 -29.25 33.76 5.04
CA GLY A 34 -28.73 33.29 6.32
C GLY A 34 -28.97 31.79 6.55
N ALA A 35 -30.18 31.30 6.27
CA ALA A 35 -30.49 29.88 6.37
C ALA A 35 -29.65 29.03 5.40
N ALA A 36 -29.47 29.47 4.15
CA ALA A 36 -28.64 28.77 3.18
C ALA A 36 -27.15 28.76 3.58
N VAL A 37 -26.64 29.86 4.16
CA VAL A 37 -25.28 29.90 4.73
C VAL A 37 -25.14 28.90 5.87
N VAL A 38 -26.08 28.87 6.82
CA VAL A 38 -26.02 27.92 7.94
C VAL A 38 -26.07 26.47 7.46
N VAL A 39 -26.94 26.16 6.49
CA VAL A 39 -27.03 24.81 5.90
C VAL A 39 -25.73 24.43 5.21
N THR A 40 -25.17 25.30 4.37
CA THR A 40 -23.91 25.03 3.65
C THR A 40 -22.72 24.90 4.58
N VAL A 41 -22.65 25.69 5.67
CA VAL A 41 -21.65 25.54 6.73
C VAL A 41 -21.83 24.22 7.45
N MET A 42 -23.05 23.85 7.86
CA MET A 42 -23.28 22.58 8.56
C MET A 42 -22.94 21.37 7.70
N VAL A 43 -23.37 21.36 6.44
CA VAL A 43 -23.04 20.28 5.51
C VAL A 43 -21.53 20.19 5.31
N SER A 44 -20.86 21.32 5.07
CA SER A 44 -19.39 21.36 4.92
C SER A 44 -18.67 20.94 6.20
N TYR A 45 -19.18 21.31 7.37
CA TYR A 45 -18.62 20.96 8.68
C TYR A 45 -18.74 19.47 8.98
N VAL A 46 -19.92 18.87 8.76
CA VAL A 46 -20.15 17.43 8.96
C VAL A 46 -19.24 16.61 8.03
N LEU A 47 -19.13 17.02 6.77
CA LEU A 47 -18.23 16.39 5.80
C LEU A 47 -16.75 16.56 6.16
N PHE A 48 -16.38 17.69 6.76
CA PHE A 48 -15.01 17.93 7.24
C PHE A 48 -14.67 17.07 8.47
N ARG A 49 -15.57 17.06 9.46
CA ARG A 49 -15.38 16.39 10.75
C ARG A 49 -15.39 14.88 10.60
N ASP A 50 -16.42 14.34 9.97
CA ASP A 50 -16.69 12.91 9.89
C ASP A 50 -16.40 12.36 8.48
N TRP A 51 -15.35 12.89 7.83
CA TRP A 51 -14.95 12.50 6.47
C TRP A 51 -14.74 10.98 6.32
N GLU A 52 -14.21 10.31 7.34
CA GLU A 52 -13.97 8.87 7.30
C GLU A 52 -15.29 8.07 7.18
N ARG A 53 -16.38 8.60 7.75
CA ARG A 53 -17.71 7.98 7.70
C ARG A 53 -18.49 8.37 6.44
N PHE A 54 -18.42 9.64 6.04
CA PHE A 54 -19.21 10.18 4.93
C PHE A 54 -18.49 10.18 3.57
N GLY A 55 -17.17 10.03 3.54
CA GLY A 55 -16.38 9.96 2.31
C GLY A 55 -16.82 8.83 1.35
N PRO A 56 -17.01 7.58 1.82
CA PRO A 56 -17.55 6.49 1.01
C PRO A 56 -18.96 6.78 0.49
N LEU A 57 -19.79 7.44 1.30
CA LEU A 57 -21.15 7.83 0.93
C LEU A 57 -21.14 8.90 -0.16
N LEU A 58 -20.23 9.88 -0.05
CA LEU A 58 -20.03 10.93 -1.06
C LEU A 58 -19.47 10.37 -2.36
N LEU A 59 -18.71 9.28 -2.35
CA LEU A 59 -18.25 8.57 -3.55
C LEU A 59 -19.37 7.76 -4.21
N ARG A 60 -20.30 7.23 -3.41
CA ARG A 60 -21.39 6.35 -3.87
C ARG A 60 -22.61 7.13 -4.36
N HIS A 61 -22.87 8.32 -3.82
CA HIS A 61 -24.05 9.13 -4.13
C HIS A 61 -23.66 10.52 -4.67
N PRO A 62 -23.53 10.69 -6.00
CA PRO A 62 -23.24 11.99 -6.63
C PRO A 62 -24.35 13.03 -6.39
N VAL A 63 -25.54 12.57 -6.01
CA VAL A 63 -26.68 13.41 -5.61
C VAL A 63 -26.32 14.35 -4.46
N LEU A 64 -25.39 13.98 -3.58
CA LEU A 64 -24.95 14.84 -2.48
C LEU A 64 -24.20 16.08 -2.98
N LEU A 65 -23.34 15.93 -4.00
CA LEU A 65 -22.70 17.09 -4.66
C LEU A 65 -23.71 17.89 -5.49
N ALA A 66 -24.70 17.23 -6.10
CA ALA A 66 -25.76 17.92 -6.83
C ALA A 66 -26.63 18.78 -5.89
N ALA A 67 -26.99 18.23 -4.72
CA ALA A 67 -27.69 18.98 -3.67
C ALA A 67 -26.85 20.18 -3.20
N ASP A 68 -25.54 19.98 -3.02
CA ASP A 68 -24.61 21.06 -2.67
C ASP A 68 -24.55 22.17 -3.74
N THR A 69 -24.49 21.82 -5.03
CA THR A 69 -24.58 22.80 -6.12
C THR A 69 -25.92 23.53 -6.13
N LEU A 70 -27.04 22.85 -5.82
CA LEU A 70 -28.36 23.47 -5.74
C LEU A 70 -28.45 24.49 -4.59
N PHE A 71 -27.97 24.13 -3.40
CA PHE A 71 -27.91 25.06 -2.26
C PHE A 71 -26.99 26.25 -2.55
N GLY A 72 -25.83 26.02 -3.16
CA GLY A 72 -24.93 27.09 -3.59
C GLY A 72 -25.57 28.04 -4.61
N SER A 73 -26.34 27.49 -5.55
CA SER A 73 -27.07 28.24 -6.58
C SER A 73 -28.18 29.09 -5.98
N PHE A 74 -28.96 28.53 -5.05
CA PHE A 74 -30.00 29.26 -4.33
C PHE A 74 -29.43 30.42 -3.51
N LEU A 75 -28.26 30.21 -2.90
CA LEU A 75 -27.53 31.21 -2.14
C LEU A 75 -27.00 32.34 -3.04
N LEU A 76 -26.51 32.02 -4.24
CA LEU A 76 -26.12 33.00 -5.27
C LEU A 76 -27.30 33.86 -5.75
N ILE A 77 -28.46 33.25 -5.95
CA ILE A 77 -29.69 33.97 -6.33
C ILE A 77 -30.14 34.93 -5.22
N SER A 78 -29.96 34.52 -3.95
CA SER A 78 -30.43 35.30 -2.79
C SER A 78 -29.46 36.42 -2.37
N ALA A 79 -28.15 36.16 -2.40
CA ALA A 79 -27.11 37.11 -1.98
C ALA A 79 -26.54 37.97 -3.13
N GLY A 80 -26.75 37.55 -4.38
CA GLY A 80 -26.22 38.19 -5.57
C GLY A 80 -24.82 37.69 -5.96
N PRO A 81 -24.49 37.70 -7.26
CA PRO A 81 -23.24 37.15 -7.80
C PRO A 81 -21.98 37.96 -7.44
N ASP A 82 -22.14 39.22 -7.04
CA ASP A 82 -21.03 40.14 -6.74
C ASP A 82 -20.46 39.95 -5.32
N THR A 83 -21.05 39.05 -4.55
CA THR A 83 -20.62 38.75 -3.19
C THR A 83 -19.42 37.81 -3.18
N THR A 84 -18.56 37.97 -2.19
CA THR A 84 -17.39 37.09 -1.97
C THR A 84 -17.78 35.61 -1.75
N LEU A 85 -19.05 35.34 -1.41
CA LEU A 85 -19.62 33.99 -1.35
C LEU A 85 -19.65 33.27 -2.71
N ALA A 86 -19.68 34.00 -3.82
CA ALA A 86 -19.68 33.40 -5.15
C ALA A 86 -18.42 32.56 -5.41
N TYR A 87 -17.27 32.95 -4.83
CA TYR A 87 -16.01 32.21 -4.92
C TYR A 87 -16.03 30.88 -4.16
N VAL A 88 -16.90 30.71 -3.16
CA VAL A 88 -17.07 29.42 -2.45
C VAL A 88 -17.53 28.32 -3.41
N SER A 89 -18.30 28.69 -4.46
CA SER A 89 -18.82 27.74 -5.45
C SER A 89 -17.73 27.00 -6.24
N VAL A 90 -16.52 27.56 -6.32
CA VAL A 90 -15.34 26.97 -6.97
C VAL A 90 -14.89 25.67 -6.27
N CYS A 91 -15.20 25.53 -4.98
CA CYS A 91 -14.84 24.34 -4.20
C CYS A 91 -15.57 23.09 -4.69
N THR A 92 -16.78 23.22 -5.26
CA THR A 92 -17.61 22.09 -5.66
C THR A 92 -17.08 21.41 -6.95
N PRO A 93 -16.74 22.14 -8.04
CA PRO A 93 -16.00 21.57 -9.17
C PRO A 93 -14.64 20.97 -8.80
N LEU A 94 -13.90 21.61 -7.89
CA LEU A 94 -12.61 21.10 -7.40
C LEU A 94 -12.77 19.74 -6.71
N LEU A 95 -13.75 19.61 -5.82
CA LEU A 95 -14.11 18.35 -5.17
C LEU A 95 -14.59 17.30 -6.18
N ALA A 96 -15.43 17.70 -7.13
CA ALA A 96 -15.90 16.81 -8.19
C ALA A 96 -14.74 16.25 -9.03
N GLY A 97 -13.75 17.08 -9.38
CA GLY A 97 -12.54 16.62 -10.07
C GLY A 97 -11.68 15.66 -9.24
N LEU A 98 -11.57 15.92 -7.94
CA LEU A 98 -10.81 15.09 -7.02
C LEU A 98 -11.46 13.71 -6.77
N VAL A 99 -12.79 13.64 -6.76
CA VAL A 99 -13.56 12.43 -6.41
C VAL A 99 -13.96 11.63 -7.65
N TYR A 100 -14.52 12.29 -8.67
CA TYR A 100 -15.29 11.68 -9.78
C TYR A 100 -14.57 11.65 -11.12
N SER A 101 -13.24 11.81 -11.14
CA SER A 101 -12.42 11.88 -12.37
C SER A 101 -12.72 13.11 -13.24
N TRP A 102 -12.03 13.21 -14.38
CA TRP A 102 -12.22 14.32 -15.33
C TRP A 102 -13.67 14.45 -15.82
N ARG A 103 -14.43 13.33 -15.88
CA ARG A 103 -15.84 13.32 -16.31
C ARG A 103 -16.74 14.03 -15.32
N GLY A 104 -16.57 13.73 -14.03
CA GLY A 104 -17.29 14.42 -12.97
C GLY A 104 -16.88 15.89 -12.88
N ALA A 105 -15.59 16.18 -13.01
CA ALA A 105 -15.09 17.55 -13.05
C ALA A 105 -15.75 18.36 -14.16
N ALA A 106 -15.76 17.84 -15.39
CA ALA A 106 -16.36 18.52 -16.55
C ALA A 106 -17.87 18.71 -16.39
N CYS A 107 -18.59 17.70 -15.90
CA CYS A 107 -20.04 17.78 -15.67
C CYS A 107 -20.40 18.84 -14.61
N PHE A 108 -19.77 18.79 -13.43
CA PHE A 108 -20.06 19.76 -12.37
C PHE A 108 -19.52 21.16 -12.68
N ALA A 109 -18.36 21.28 -13.33
CA ALA A 109 -17.84 22.59 -13.76
C ALA A 109 -18.73 23.22 -14.83
N SER A 110 -19.19 22.46 -15.83
CA SER A 110 -20.10 22.99 -16.86
C SER A 110 -21.46 23.36 -16.28
N LEU A 111 -22.03 22.53 -15.41
CA LEU A 111 -23.28 22.84 -14.70
C LEU A 111 -23.14 24.12 -13.86
N GLN A 112 -22.07 24.23 -13.07
CA GLN A 112 -21.82 25.40 -12.23
C GLN A 112 -21.60 26.67 -13.07
N SER A 113 -20.82 26.58 -14.15
CA SER A 113 -20.59 27.69 -15.09
C SER A 113 -21.87 28.15 -15.78
N LEU A 114 -22.74 27.20 -16.19
CA LEU A 114 -24.04 27.50 -16.77
C LEU A 114 -24.94 28.25 -15.77
N ILE A 115 -24.97 27.79 -14.51
CA ILE A 115 -25.76 28.44 -13.46
C ILE A 115 -25.25 29.86 -13.21
N LEU A 116 -23.93 30.07 -13.12
CA LEU A 116 -23.35 31.40 -12.92
C LEU A 116 -23.64 32.36 -14.08
N LEU A 117 -23.56 31.88 -15.32
CA LEU A 117 -23.92 32.65 -16.52
C LEU A 117 -25.40 33.02 -16.51
N LEU A 118 -26.28 32.08 -16.17
CA LEU A 118 -27.73 32.32 -16.13
C LEU A 118 -28.09 33.33 -15.03
N VAL A 119 -27.50 33.21 -13.83
CA VAL A 119 -27.70 34.16 -12.72
C VAL A 119 -27.23 35.57 -13.12
N HIS A 120 -26.07 35.70 -13.76
CA HIS A 120 -25.60 36.99 -14.29
C HIS A 120 -26.55 37.55 -15.35
N ALA A 121 -26.97 36.72 -16.31
CA ALA A 121 -27.88 37.13 -17.37
C ALA A 121 -29.24 37.59 -16.84
N THR A 122 -29.81 36.91 -15.83
CA THR A 122 -31.12 37.26 -15.28
C THR A 122 -31.08 38.46 -14.33
N LEU A 123 -30.05 38.58 -13.48
CA LEU A 123 -29.97 39.63 -12.46
C LEU A 123 -29.34 40.92 -12.98
N LYS A 124 -28.47 40.85 -13.99
CA LYS A 124 -27.79 42.03 -14.58
C LYS A 124 -28.26 42.36 -16.00
N ALA A 125 -29.40 41.83 -16.45
CA ALA A 125 -29.97 42.06 -17.80
C ALA A 125 -30.05 43.54 -18.25
N GLY A 126 -30.05 44.50 -17.31
CA GLY A 126 -30.09 45.95 -17.58
C GLY A 126 -28.83 46.76 -17.21
N ARG A 127 -27.77 46.14 -16.68
CA ARG A 127 -26.48 46.82 -16.37
C ARG A 127 -25.40 46.27 -17.30
N HIS A 128 -24.73 47.13 -18.05
CA HIS A 128 -23.52 46.76 -18.81
C HIS A 128 -22.38 46.39 -17.85
N ALA A 129 -22.45 45.22 -17.24
CA ALA A 129 -21.31 44.65 -16.56
C ALA A 129 -20.26 44.27 -17.62
N PRO A 130 -18.97 44.56 -17.39
CA PRO A 130 -17.91 44.21 -18.33
C PRO A 130 -17.90 42.70 -18.55
N VAL A 131 -17.83 42.28 -19.82
CA VAL A 131 -17.85 40.86 -20.24
C VAL A 131 -16.78 40.04 -19.51
N ALA A 132 -15.64 40.67 -19.17
CA ALA A 132 -14.58 40.06 -18.39
C ALA A 132 -15.05 39.55 -17.02
N GLU A 133 -15.81 40.34 -16.26
CA GLU A 133 -16.29 39.97 -14.92
C GLU A 133 -17.24 38.76 -14.96
N SER A 134 -18.09 38.70 -15.99
CA SER A 134 -19.04 37.59 -16.19
C SER A 134 -18.36 36.28 -16.57
N LEU A 135 -17.16 36.32 -17.15
CA LEU A 135 -16.42 35.14 -17.60
C LEU A 135 -15.38 34.64 -16.59
N LEU A 136 -14.90 35.49 -15.68
CA LEU A 136 -13.87 35.16 -14.70
C LEU A 136 -14.27 34.00 -13.79
N LEU A 137 -15.46 34.06 -13.17
CA LEU A 137 -15.89 33.07 -12.19
C LEU A 137 -16.25 31.70 -12.83
N PRO A 138 -16.95 31.64 -13.98
CA PRO A 138 -17.11 30.40 -14.74
C PRO A 138 -15.77 29.81 -15.21
N GLY A 139 -14.84 30.65 -15.68
CA GLY A 139 -13.49 30.22 -16.05
C GLY A 139 -12.75 29.60 -14.87
N LEU A 140 -12.82 30.23 -13.69
CA LEU A 140 -12.24 29.71 -12.45
C LEU A 140 -12.84 28.35 -12.04
N CYS A 141 -14.13 28.12 -12.25
CA CYS A 141 -14.78 26.83 -11.98
C CYS A 141 -14.23 25.70 -12.87
N VAL A 142 -14.00 25.98 -14.16
CA VAL A 142 -13.41 25.02 -15.11
C VAL A 142 -11.96 24.71 -14.72
N ILE A 143 -11.17 25.75 -14.41
CA ILE A 143 -9.78 25.59 -13.96
C ILE A 143 -9.73 24.79 -12.67
N ALA A 144 -10.60 25.05 -11.70
CA ALA A 144 -10.66 24.32 -10.44
C ALA A 144 -11.05 22.85 -10.63
N GLY A 145 -12.02 22.55 -11.49
CA GLY A 145 -12.36 21.17 -11.87
C GLY A 145 -11.18 20.44 -12.52
N ALA A 146 -10.52 21.09 -13.49
CA ALA A 146 -9.33 20.56 -14.15
C ALA A 146 -8.21 20.31 -13.13
N MET A 147 -7.90 21.28 -12.27
CA MET A 147 -6.92 21.17 -11.19
C MET A 147 -7.23 20.01 -10.23
N GLY A 148 -8.51 19.83 -9.84
CA GLY A 148 -8.91 18.71 -8.99
C GLY A 148 -8.65 17.36 -9.67
N SER A 149 -8.93 17.26 -10.96
CA SER A 149 -8.73 16.03 -11.74
C SER A 149 -7.25 15.71 -11.98
N THR A 150 -6.40 16.72 -12.18
CA THR A 150 -4.95 16.52 -12.31
C THR A 150 -4.36 16.09 -10.97
N LEU A 151 -4.72 16.75 -9.86
CA LEU A 151 -4.28 16.36 -8.51
C LEU A 151 -4.63 14.91 -8.19
N ARG A 152 -5.86 14.48 -8.53
CA ARG A 152 -6.28 13.07 -8.39
C ARG A 152 -5.36 12.12 -9.15
N ASN A 153 -5.05 12.43 -10.40
CA ASN A 153 -4.20 11.60 -11.25
C ASN A 153 -2.75 11.54 -10.71
N LEU A 154 -2.22 12.67 -10.23
CA LEU A 154 -0.91 12.72 -9.56
C LEU A 154 -0.90 11.83 -8.32
N MET A 155 -1.90 11.96 -7.44
CA MET A 155 -2.00 11.14 -6.22
C MET A 155 -2.06 9.64 -6.53
N LEU A 156 -2.84 9.23 -7.53
CA LEU A 156 -2.93 7.83 -7.94
C LEU A 156 -1.59 7.31 -8.48
N ARG A 157 -0.89 8.11 -9.29
CA ARG A 157 0.44 7.76 -9.82
C ARG A 157 1.49 7.65 -8.73
N PHE A 158 1.53 8.62 -7.81
CA PHE A 158 2.44 8.56 -6.66
C PHE A 158 2.12 7.37 -5.75
N GLY A 159 0.84 7.10 -5.48
CA GLY A 159 0.43 5.93 -4.69
C GLY A 159 0.90 4.61 -5.31
N ALA A 160 0.72 4.44 -6.62
CA ALA A 160 1.20 3.26 -7.33
C ALA A 160 2.74 3.15 -7.32
N ALA A 161 3.45 4.26 -7.51
CA ALA A 161 4.91 4.29 -7.47
C ALA A 161 5.46 3.96 -6.07
N THR A 162 4.87 4.51 -5.01
CA THR A 162 5.24 4.21 -3.63
C THR A 162 4.97 2.75 -3.29
N GLN A 163 3.82 2.20 -3.70
CA GLN A 163 3.54 0.78 -3.51
C GLN A 163 4.58 -0.09 -4.22
N ALA A 164 4.89 0.20 -5.49
CA ALA A 164 5.93 -0.53 -6.22
C ALA A 164 7.28 -0.49 -5.49
N LEU A 165 7.71 0.69 -5.02
CA LEU A 165 8.96 0.84 -4.25
C LEU A 165 8.94 0.01 -2.96
N THR A 166 7.86 0.06 -2.18
CA THR A 166 7.75 -0.74 -0.94
C THR A 166 7.80 -2.25 -1.21
N THR A 167 7.19 -2.72 -2.30
CA THR A 167 7.25 -4.14 -2.66
C THR A 167 8.65 -4.58 -3.09
N VAL A 168 9.39 -3.72 -3.81
CA VAL A 168 10.78 -3.99 -4.19
C VAL A 168 11.69 -4.00 -2.97
N GLN A 169 11.55 -3.02 -2.06
CA GLN A 169 12.31 -2.97 -0.82
C GLN A 169 12.07 -4.22 0.05
N ALA A 170 10.81 -4.66 0.18
CA ALA A 170 10.49 -5.89 0.90
C ALA A 170 11.17 -7.12 0.29
N ARG A 171 11.20 -7.23 -1.05
CA ARG A 171 11.88 -8.33 -1.75
C ARG A 171 13.40 -8.29 -1.56
N LEU A 172 14.00 -7.10 -1.60
CA LEU A 172 15.44 -6.92 -1.36
C LEU A 172 15.81 -7.31 0.07
N ALA A 173 15.04 -6.87 1.07
CA ALA A 173 15.27 -7.24 2.46
C ALA A 173 15.20 -8.77 2.68
N VAL A 174 14.26 -9.45 2.03
CA VAL A 174 14.18 -10.93 2.06
C VAL A 174 15.39 -11.57 1.38
N ALA A 175 15.79 -11.07 0.20
CA ALA A 175 16.95 -11.60 -0.52
C ALA A 175 18.25 -11.42 0.27
N GLU A 176 18.42 -10.27 0.93
CA GLU A 176 19.53 -9.99 1.84
C GLU A 176 19.51 -10.90 3.07
N ALA A 177 18.35 -11.11 3.69
CA ALA A 177 18.24 -12.05 4.81
C ALA A 177 18.61 -13.49 4.40
N VAL A 178 18.13 -13.94 3.24
CA VAL A 178 18.47 -15.27 2.70
C VAL A 178 19.97 -15.38 2.38
N SER A 179 20.58 -14.35 1.80
CA SER A 179 22.01 -14.38 1.48
C SER A 179 22.88 -14.35 2.74
N ALA A 180 22.49 -13.57 3.76
CA ALA A 180 23.13 -13.54 5.06
C ALA A 180 23.06 -14.90 5.76
N GLU A 181 21.90 -15.56 5.73
CA GLU A 181 21.74 -16.89 6.33
C GLU A 181 22.56 -17.93 5.57
N ARG A 182 22.58 -17.91 4.23
CA ARG A 182 23.46 -18.78 3.43
C ARG A 182 24.94 -18.60 3.79
N ALA A 183 25.38 -17.35 3.98
CA ALA A 183 26.76 -17.06 4.35
C ALA A 183 27.10 -17.48 5.79
N ARG A 184 26.12 -17.43 6.70
CA ARG A 184 26.25 -17.95 8.06
C ARG A 184 26.33 -19.48 8.05
N LEU A 185 25.42 -20.15 7.37
CA LEU A 185 25.40 -21.60 7.22
C LEU A 185 26.72 -22.11 6.61
N ALA A 186 27.22 -21.47 5.55
CA ALA A 186 28.50 -21.86 4.95
C ALA A 186 29.68 -21.81 5.93
N ARG A 187 29.70 -20.82 6.83
CA ARG A 187 30.72 -20.70 7.88
C ARG A 187 30.57 -21.76 8.97
N GLU A 188 29.36 -21.96 9.49
CA GLU A 188 29.10 -23.00 10.50
C GLU A 188 29.45 -24.40 9.97
N MET A 189 29.12 -24.66 8.70
CA MET A 189 29.47 -25.90 7.99
C MET A 189 30.99 -26.06 7.84
N HIS A 190 31.68 -25.02 7.40
CA HIS A 190 33.14 -25.05 7.24
C HIS A 190 33.83 -25.29 8.58
N ASP A 191 33.41 -24.60 9.65
CA ASP A 191 33.98 -24.76 10.98
C ASP A 191 33.75 -26.17 11.55
N SER A 192 32.54 -26.73 11.38
CA SER A 192 32.23 -28.08 11.83
C SER A 192 33.06 -29.12 11.08
N VAL A 193 33.07 -29.05 9.74
CA VAL A 193 33.83 -29.98 8.89
C VAL A 193 35.33 -29.88 9.18
N ALA A 194 35.86 -28.66 9.26
CA ALA A 194 37.27 -28.42 9.57
C ALA A 194 37.66 -29.03 10.91
N LYS A 195 36.87 -28.84 11.97
CA LYS A 195 37.12 -29.44 13.30
C LYS A 195 37.15 -30.97 13.24
N THR A 196 36.18 -31.60 12.58
CA THR A 196 36.16 -33.06 12.44
C THR A 196 37.36 -33.59 11.65
N LEU A 197 37.72 -32.95 10.54
CA LEU A 197 38.86 -33.36 9.73
C LEU A 197 40.19 -33.17 10.48
N TYR A 198 40.33 -32.10 11.25
CA TYR A 198 41.50 -31.86 12.09
C TYR A 198 41.65 -32.94 13.16
N GLY A 199 40.54 -33.37 13.79
CA GLY A 199 40.54 -34.48 14.75
C GLY A 199 40.95 -35.82 14.12
N VAL A 200 40.51 -36.09 12.88
CA VAL A 200 40.93 -37.29 12.13
C VAL A 200 42.42 -37.23 11.79
N ALA A 201 42.92 -36.07 11.35
CA ALA A 201 44.34 -35.87 11.06
C ALA A 201 45.21 -36.11 12.31
N LEU A 202 44.83 -35.54 13.46
CA LEU A 202 45.54 -35.73 14.72
C LEU A 202 45.57 -37.21 15.16
N ALA A 203 44.47 -37.94 14.98
CA ALA A 203 44.42 -39.37 15.25
C ALA A 203 45.32 -40.18 14.31
N ALA A 204 45.41 -39.78 13.04
CA ALA A 204 46.30 -40.39 12.05
C ALA A 204 47.78 -40.11 12.36
N ASP A 205 48.12 -38.90 12.80
CA ASP A 205 49.48 -38.55 13.24
C ASP A 205 49.90 -39.39 14.46
N GLY A 206 48.99 -39.59 15.42
CA GLY A 206 49.23 -40.46 16.58
C GLY A 206 49.47 -41.93 16.19
N LEU A 207 48.73 -42.43 15.19
CA LEU A 207 48.96 -43.76 14.60
C LEU A 207 50.32 -43.85 13.93
N ALA A 208 50.69 -42.86 13.11
CA ALA A 208 51.98 -42.83 12.41
C ALA A 208 53.17 -42.80 13.38
N ALA A 209 53.07 -42.01 14.45
CA ALA A 209 54.07 -41.95 15.50
C ALA A 209 54.21 -43.31 16.23
N THR A 210 53.09 -43.97 16.55
CA THR A 210 53.09 -45.28 17.24
C THR A 210 53.65 -46.38 16.34
N ALA A 211 53.34 -46.36 15.04
CA ALA A 211 53.85 -47.30 14.06
C ALA A 211 55.35 -47.12 13.76
N SER A 212 55.88 -45.91 13.90
CA SER A 212 57.29 -45.58 13.66
C SER A 212 58.21 -45.82 14.87
N ALA A 213 57.68 -46.29 15.99
CA ALA A 213 58.46 -46.58 17.19
C ALA A 213 59.45 -47.75 16.96
N PRO A 214 60.59 -47.82 17.68
CA PRO A 214 61.61 -48.86 17.47
C PRO A 214 61.13 -50.30 17.66
N ALA A 215 60.09 -50.50 18.49
CA ALA A 215 59.41 -51.77 18.70
C ALA A 215 57.89 -51.50 18.80
N PRO A 216 57.18 -51.41 17.66
CA PRO A 216 55.78 -51.02 17.65
C PRO A 216 54.91 -52.16 18.18
N ASP A 217 53.97 -51.84 19.07
CA ASP A 217 52.98 -52.80 19.57
C ASP A 217 51.87 -53.00 18.52
N PRO A 218 51.77 -54.19 17.90
CA PRO A 218 50.79 -54.44 16.84
C PRO A 218 49.33 -54.34 17.33
N ALA A 219 49.06 -54.59 18.61
CA ALA A 219 47.71 -54.43 19.16
C ALA A 219 47.29 -52.96 19.20
N ARG A 220 48.19 -52.07 19.65
CA ARG A 220 47.98 -50.62 19.68
C ARG A 220 47.86 -49.99 18.29
N VAL A 221 48.71 -50.42 17.35
CA VAL A 221 48.63 -49.97 15.95
C VAL A 221 47.27 -50.35 15.35
N ARG A 222 46.77 -51.56 15.62
CA ARG A 222 45.45 -52.00 15.14
C ARG A 222 44.31 -51.19 15.76
N GLU A 223 44.34 -50.96 17.06
CA GLU A 223 43.33 -50.17 17.77
C GLU A 223 43.25 -48.72 17.26
N GLN A 224 44.40 -48.06 17.10
CA GLN A 224 44.49 -46.70 16.57
C GLN A 224 44.06 -46.63 15.10
N ALA A 225 44.44 -47.61 14.27
CA ALA A 225 43.99 -47.70 12.88
C ALA A 225 42.46 -47.85 12.78
N GLU A 226 41.85 -48.66 13.65
CA GLU A 226 40.41 -48.76 13.74
C GLU A 226 39.75 -47.44 14.19
N LEU A 227 40.36 -46.74 15.16
CA LEU A 227 39.86 -45.43 15.62
C LEU A 227 39.88 -44.40 14.49
N VAL A 228 40.97 -44.32 13.71
CA VAL A 228 41.05 -43.45 12.52
C VAL A 228 39.98 -43.84 11.49
N SER A 229 39.82 -45.14 11.18
CA SER A 229 38.82 -45.62 10.23
C SER A 229 37.39 -45.28 10.65
N ARG A 230 37.04 -45.49 11.94
CA ARG A 230 35.72 -45.14 12.49
C ARG A 230 35.49 -43.64 12.46
N SER A 231 36.46 -42.84 12.88
CA SER A 231 36.37 -41.37 12.88
C SER A 231 36.21 -40.80 11.46
N ALA A 232 36.96 -41.31 10.49
CA ALA A 232 36.84 -40.91 9.08
C ALA A 232 35.46 -41.28 8.49
N ARG A 233 34.96 -42.49 8.78
CA ARG A 233 33.61 -42.91 8.35
C ARG A 233 32.52 -42.02 8.96
N ARG A 234 32.67 -41.66 10.24
CA ARG A 234 31.76 -40.75 10.94
C ARG A 234 31.77 -39.35 10.31
N ALA A 235 32.95 -38.75 10.11
CA ALA A 235 33.07 -37.44 9.47
C ALA A 235 32.50 -37.41 8.05
N ALA A 236 32.66 -38.50 7.28
CA ALA A 236 32.09 -38.65 5.95
C ALA A 236 30.56 -38.86 5.95
N ALA A 237 29.98 -39.39 7.03
CA ALA A 237 28.54 -39.51 7.21
C ALA A 237 27.93 -38.15 7.61
N GLU A 238 28.55 -37.45 8.58
CA GLU A 238 28.12 -36.11 9.03
C GLU A 238 28.17 -35.10 7.87
N SER A 239 29.26 -35.09 7.09
CA SER A 239 29.35 -34.24 5.88
C SER A 239 28.26 -34.55 4.85
N ARG A 240 27.90 -35.83 4.67
CA ARG A 240 26.85 -36.24 3.73
C ARG A 240 25.46 -35.83 4.23
N GLU A 241 25.16 -36.02 5.51
CA GLU A 241 23.88 -35.61 6.10
C GLU A 241 23.67 -34.10 5.94
N LEU A 242 24.68 -33.31 6.29
CA LEU A 242 24.65 -31.85 6.16
C LEU A 242 24.47 -31.37 4.70
N LEU A 243 25.15 -31.98 3.73
CA LEU A 243 24.96 -31.69 2.30
C LEU A 243 23.56 -32.08 1.80
N THR A 244 22.99 -33.17 2.35
CA THR A 244 21.66 -33.63 1.96
C THR A 244 20.59 -32.68 2.48
N ASP A 245 20.75 -32.15 3.69
CA ASP A 245 19.83 -31.15 4.25
C ASP A 245 19.95 -29.80 3.50
N LEU A 246 21.16 -29.33 3.18
CA LEU A 246 21.35 -28.12 2.37
C LEU A 246 20.72 -28.20 0.97
N ARG A 247 20.71 -29.40 0.37
CA ARG A 247 20.07 -29.64 -0.93
C ARG A 247 18.55 -29.65 -0.84
N ARG A 248 17.98 -29.98 0.32
CA ARG A 248 16.52 -29.98 0.56
C ARG A 248 15.98 -28.59 0.91
N ASP A 249 16.79 -27.73 1.53
CA ASP A 249 16.43 -26.33 1.82
C ASP A 249 16.50 -25.40 0.60
N GLN A 250 16.96 -25.90 -0.55
CA GLN A 250 16.71 -25.21 -1.81
C GLN A 250 15.21 -25.36 -2.14
N PRO A 251 14.47 -24.26 -2.36
CA PRO A 251 13.06 -24.32 -2.75
C PRO A 251 12.96 -24.83 -4.19
N GLY A 252 13.15 -26.14 -4.37
CA GLY A 252 12.70 -26.86 -5.53
C GLY A 252 11.21 -27.15 -5.38
N GLU A 253 10.47 -27.07 -6.49
CA GLU A 253 9.03 -27.36 -6.60
C GLU A 253 8.69 -28.84 -6.34
N THR A 254 9.29 -29.48 -5.34
CA THR A 254 8.88 -30.81 -4.92
C THR A 254 7.55 -30.67 -4.17
N PRO A 255 6.44 -31.25 -4.67
CA PRO A 255 5.15 -31.20 -4.00
C PRO A 255 5.29 -31.72 -2.56
N PHE A 256 4.70 -31.01 -1.59
CA PHE A 256 4.76 -31.35 -0.16
C PHE A 256 4.54 -32.84 0.13
N TRP A 257 3.58 -33.46 -0.56
CA TRP A 257 3.26 -34.87 -0.42
C TRP A 257 4.38 -35.81 -0.85
N GLN A 258 5.15 -35.42 -1.87
CA GLN A 258 6.28 -36.20 -2.37
C GLN A 258 7.45 -36.16 -1.36
N GLU A 259 7.70 -35.01 -0.75
CA GLU A 259 8.69 -34.86 0.32
C GLU A 259 8.28 -35.63 1.59
N LEU A 260 7.00 -35.55 1.99
CA LEU A 260 6.46 -36.27 3.14
C LEU A 260 6.61 -37.80 2.97
N SER A 261 6.30 -38.31 1.78
CA SER A 261 6.44 -39.73 1.44
C SER A 261 7.90 -40.18 1.55
N TYR A 262 8.81 -39.37 1.01
CA TYR A 262 10.24 -39.66 1.07
C TYR A 262 10.77 -39.69 2.52
N ARG A 263 10.33 -38.74 3.37
CA ARG A 263 10.70 -38.68 4.80
C ARG A 263 10.18 -39.88 5.59
N ALA A 264 8.94 -40.29 5.37
CA ALA A 264 8.37 -41.48 6.00
C ALA A 264 9.14 -42.76 5.62
N ALA A 265 9.51 -42.89 4.34
CA ALA A 265 10.32 -44.02 3.86
C ALA A 265 11.74 -44.02 4.44
N ASP A 266 12.39 -42.85 4.54
CA ASP A 266 13.73 -42.75 5.12
C ASP A 266 13.73 -43.05 6.63
N PHE A 267 12.75 -42.53 7.36
CA PHE A 267 12.55 -42.84 8.78
C PHE A 267 12.32 -44.34 9.00
N THR A 268 11.49 -44.97 8.17
CA THR A 268 11.25 -46.42 8.22
C THR A 268 12.54 -47.20 7.97
N ARG A 269 13.38 -46.79 7.00
CA ARG A 269 14.69 -47.44 6.76
C ARG A 269 15.64 -47.31 7.95
N ARG A 270 15.68 -46.14 8.59
CA ARG A 270 16.61 -45.86 9.70
C ARG A 270 16.20 -46.52 11.01
N THR A 271 14.90 -46.62 11.28
CA THR A 271 14.37 -47.02 12.59
C THR A 271 13.65 -48.37 12.59
N GLY A 272 13.25 -48.87 11.43
CA GLY A 272 12.42 -50.07 11.29
C GLY A 272 10.93 -49.85 11.63
N LEU A 273 10.55 -48.66 12.11
CA LEU A 273 9.17 -48.33 12.45
C LEU A 273 8.41 -47.92 11.19
N ARG A 274 7.32 -48.65 10.88
CA ARG A 274 6.45 -48.31 9.74
C ARG A 274 5.70 -47.01 10.01
N VAL A 275 5.80 -46.07 9.08
CA VAL A 275 5.05 -44.82 9.07
C VAL A 275 4.13 -44.82 7.86
N ASP A 276 2.82 -44.77 8.10
CA ASP A 276 1.81 -44.55 7.06
C ASP A 276 1.53 -43.06 6.90
N THR A 277 1.64 -42.56 5.67
CA THR A 277 1.27 -41.19 5.33
C THR A 277 0.01 -41.18 4.45
N PRO A 278 -1.06 -40.47 4.83
CA PRO A 278 -2.25 -40.35 4.00
C PRO A 278 -1.96 -39.38 2.85
N VAL A 279 -1.38 -39.88 1.76
CA VAL A 279 -1.13 -39.08 0.55
C VAL A 279 -2.43 -39.00 -0.28
N PRO A 280 -2.91 -37.80 -0.66
CA PRO A 280 -4.02 -37.67 -1.60
C PRO A 280 -3.61 -38.25 -2.95
N ARG A 281 -4.36 -39.24 -3.46
CA ARG A 281 -4.11 -39.78 -4.81
C ARG A 281 -4.36 -38.67 -5.83
N PRO A 282 -3.47 -38.44 -6.81
CA PRO A 282 -3.75 -37.51 -7.89
C PRO A 282 -5.00 -38.02 -8.64
N ALA A 283 -6.01 -37.17 -8.76
CA ALA A 283 -7.20 -37.48 -9.55
C ALA A 283 -6.75 -37.72 -10.99
N LEU A 284 -7.01 -38.92 -11.52
CA LEU A 284 -6.82 -39.23 -12.94
C LEU A 284 -7.67 -38.25 -13.77
N PRO A 285 -7.12 -37.58 -14.79
CA PRO A 285 -7.92 -36.75 -15.68
C PRO A 285 -8.91 -37.61 -16.47
N PRO A 286 -10.07 -37.04 -16.87
CA PRO A 286 -11.15 -37.75 -17.56
C PRO A 286 -10.76 -38.27 -18.95
#